data_AF-A0A7C2JUW8-F1
#
_entry.id   AF-A0A7C2JUW8-F1
#
_cell.length_a   1.000
_cell.length_b   1.000
_cell.length_c   1.000
_cell.angle_alpha   90.00
_cell.angle_beta   90.00
_cell.angle_gamma   90.00
#
_symmetry.space_group_name_H-M   'P 1'
#
loop_
_entity.id
_entity.type
_entity.pdbx_description
1 polymer ?
#
loop_
_entity_poly.entity_id
_entity_poly.type
_entity_poly.pdbx_seq_one_letter_code
_entity_poly.pdbx_strand_id
1 'polypeptide(L)'
;MSLSYAMLLDGGFLRQKLGTPKQPVDAAGIRSFASKVSKLKCLDGMRLHRIYFYDSRPLEVSERKPLDGDLIDFGASEAAARNKSLQAALAKEPFFAMRFGELHLEG
;
A
#
# COMPACT_ATOMS: atom_id res chain seq x y z
N MET A 1 -5.02 -32.04 -8.53
CA MET A 1 -4.25 -30.85 -8.07
C MET A 1 -5.11 -29.62 -8.35
N SER A 2 -5.39 -28.76 -7.37
CA SER A 2 -6.06 -27.48 -7.65
C SER A 2 -5.01 -26.46 -8.13
N LEU A 3 -5.37 -25.64 -9.12
CA LEU A 3 -4.51 -24.53 -9.55
C LEU A 3 -4.36 -23.52 -8.40
N SER A 4 -3.25 -22.80 -8.38
CA SER A 4 -3.02 -21.72 -7.41
C SER A 4 -2.73 -20.42 -8.16
N TYR A 5 -3.07 -19.29 -7.57
CA TYR A 5 -2.79 -17.96 -8.12
C TYR A 5 -2.23 -17.03 -7.06
N ALA A 6 -1.58 -15.96 -7.49
CA ALA A 6 -1.14 -14.86 -6.65
C ALA A 6 -1.72 -13.54 -7.17
N MET A 7 -1.92 -12.59 -6.26
CA MET A 7 -2.29 -11.22 -6.62
C MET A 7 -1.09 -10.31 -6.48
N LEU A 8 -0.83 -9.48 -7.49
CA LEU A 8 0.17 -8.42 -7.43
C LEU A 8 -0.60 -7.10 -7.42
N LEU A 9 -0.53 -6.38 -6.30
CA LEU A 9 -1.26 -5.14 -6.09
C LEU A 9 -0.28 -3.98 -6.03
N ASP A 10 -0.42 -3.03 -6.95
CA ASP A 10 0.26 -1.73 -6.88
C ASP A 10 -0.45 -0.85 -5.85
N GLY A 11 0.18 -0.62 -4.70
CA GLY A 11 -0.37 0.17 -3.60
C GLY A 11 -0.48 1.65 -3.92
N GLY A 12 0.40 2.22 -4.74
CA GLY A 12 0.32 3.60 -5.21
C GLY A 12 -0.97 3.83 -5.99
N PHE A 13 -1.22 2.98 -6.99
CA PHE A 13 -2.42 3.04 -7.81
C PHE A 13 -3.69 2.66 -7.02
N LEU A 14 -3.66 1.55 -6.27
CA LEU A 14 -4.84 1.00 -5.63
C LEU A 14 -5.41 1.95 -4.57
N ARG A 15 -4.56 2.63 -3.80
CA ARG A 15 -5.02 3.61 -2.79
C ARG A 15 -5.74 4.79 -3.41
N GLN A 16 -5.31 5.25 -4.58
CA GLN A 16 -5.98 6.32 -5.32
C GLN A 16 -7.31 5.86 -5.94
N LYS A 17 -7.44 4.57 -6.28
CA LYS A 17 -8.68 4.03 -6.84
C LYS A 17 -9.73 3.66 -5.81
N LEU A 18 -9.32 3.19 -4.63
CA LEU A 18 -10.22 2.75 -3.56
C LEU A 18 -10.55 3.85 -2.55
N GLY A 19 -9.72 4.88 -2.44
CA GLY A 19 -9.91 6.00 -1.54
C GLY A 19 -10.04 7.32 -2.27
N THR A 20 -10.23 8.39 -1.51
CA THR A 20 -10.17 9.78 -1.97
C THR A 20 -9.19 10.56 -1.11
N PRO A 21 -8.77 11.77 -1.51
CA PRO A 21 -7.91 12.61 -0.66
C PRO A 21 -8.52 12.90 0.72
N LYS A 22 -9.85 13.04 0.81
CA LYS A 22 -10.58 13.28 2.07
C LYS A 22 -10.80 12.00 2.88
N GLN A 23 -10.91 10.87 2.20
CA GLN A 23 -11.15 9.57 2.83
C GLN A 23 -10.22 8.53 2.19
N PRO A 24 -8.95 8.46 2.63
CA PRO A 24 -8.00 7.47 2.15
C PRO A 24 -8.48 6.05 2.48
N VAL A 25 -8.17 5.09 1.61
CA VAL A 25 -8.49 3.68 1.89
C VAL A 25 -7.64 3.16 3.05
N ASP A 26 -8.24 2.33 3.90
CA ASP A 26 -7.57 1.62 4.97
C ASP A 26 -7.26 0.15 4.60
N ALA A 27 -6.66 -0.60 5.52
CA ALA A 27 -6.34 -2.01 5.29
C ALA A 27 -7.61 -2.86 5.07
N ALA A 28 -8.72 -2.52 5.74
CA ALA A 28 -9.99 -3.21 5.60
C ALA A 28 -10.58 -3.04 4.18
N GLY A 29 -10.47 -1.83 3.60
CA GLY A 29 -10.86 -1.55 2.23
C GLY A 29 -10.04 -2.33 1.20
N ILE A 30 -8.72 -2.39 1.38
CA ILE A 30 -7.82 -3.17 0.51
C ILE A 30 -8.10 -4.67 0.63
N ARG A 31 -8.32 -5.18 1.84
CA ARG A 31 -8.74 -6.57 2.08
C ARG A 31 -10.07 -6.89 1.43
N SER A 32 -11.05 -5.98 1.53
CA SER A 32 -12.36 -6.12 0.88
C SER A 32 -12.20 -6.21 -0.64
N PHE A 33 -11.35 -5.37 -1.24
CA PHE A 33 -11.02 -5.44 -2.66
C PHE A 33 -10.40 -6.79 -3.03
N ALA A 34 -9.38 -7.25 -2.31
CA ALA A 34 -8.75 -8.55 -2.56
C ALA A 34 -9.76 -9.71 -2.44
N SER A 35 -10.63 -9.67 -1.43
CA SER A 35 -11.70 -10.67 -1.27
C SER A 35 -12.68 -10.69 -2.44
N LYS A 36 -13.02 -9.53 -3.01
CA LYS A 36 -13.85 -9.44 -4.21
C LYS A 36 -13.14 -10.01 -5.43
N VAL A 37 -11.85 -9.72 -5.62
CA VAL A 37 -11.04 -10.30 -6.69
C VAL A 37 -11.00 -11.83 -6.57
N SER A 38 -10.82 -12.37 -5.37
CA SER A 38 -10.80 -13.83 -5.14
C SER A 38 -12.09 -14.55 -5.50
N LYS A 39 -13.22 -13.82 -5.65
CA LYS A 39 -14.54 -14.37 -6.00
C LYS A 39 -14.88 -14.21 -7.49
N LEU A 40 -13.92 -13.76 -8.31
CA LEU A 40 -14.12 -13.69 -9.75
C LEU A 40 -14.18 -15.10 -10.33
N LYS A 41 -15.13 -15.34 -11.25
CA LYS A 41 -15.37 -16.65 -11.87
C LYS A 41 -14.13 -17.29 -12.50
N CYS A 42 -13.21 -16.49 -13.02
CA CYS A 42 -11.95 -16.98 -13.60
C CYS A 42 -10.99 -17.59 -12.57
N LEU A 43 -11.25 -17.39 -11.27
CA LEU A 43 -10.47 -17.93 -10.16
C LEU A 43 -11.23 -19.02 -9.39
N ASP A 44 -12.43 -19.40 -9.83
CA ASP A 44 -13.24 -20.43 -9.16
C ASP A 44 -12.48 -21.76 -9.09
N GLY A 45 -12.46 -22.35 -7.89
CA GLY A 45 -11.73 -23.60 -7.62
C GLY A 45 -10.21 -23.45 -7.55
N MET A 46 -9.65 -22.25 -7.77
CA MET A 46 -8.23 -21.97 -7.57
C MET A 46 -7.95 -21.57 -6.11
N ARG A 47 -6.76 -21.91 -5.62
CA ARG A 47 -6.29 -21.53 -4.28
C ARG A 47 -5.51 -20.23 -4.32
N LEU A 48 -5.87 -19.25 -3.49
CA LEU A 48 -5.04 -18.06 -3.27
C LEU A 48 -3.74 -18.48 -2.55
N HIS A 49 -2.60 -18.28 -3.21
CA HIS A 49 -1.29 -18.56 -2.63
C HIS A 49 -0.79 -17.40 -1.77
N ARG A 50 -0.75 -16.18 -2.34
CA ARG A 50 -0.25 -14.97 -1.69
C ARG A 50 -0.79 -13.72 -2.39
N ILE A 51 -0.82 -12.62 -1.66
CA ILE A 51 -1.04 -11.26 -2.16
C ILE A 51 0.27 -10.49 -1.95
N TYR A 52 0.92 -10.06 -3.03
CA TYR A 52 2.09 -9.18 -2.98
C TYR A 52 1.62 -7.74 -3.12
N PHE A 53 1.82 -6.95 -2.07
CA PHE A 53 1.44 -5.55 -2.05
C PHE A 53 2.70 -4.69 -2.23
N TYR A 54 2.81 -4.05 -3.38
CA TYR A 54 3.93 -3.19 -3.75
C TYR A 54 3.68 -1.78 -3.27
N ASP A 55 4.60 -1.24 -2.48
CA ASP A 55 4.49 0.11 -1.95
C ASP A 55 5.88 0.65 -1.60
N SER A 56 6.02 1.97 -1.46
CA SER A 56 7.26 2.56 -0.93
C SER A 56 7.10 2.89 0.54
N ARG A 57 8.18 2.75 1.31
CA ARG A 57 8.20 3.33 2.66
C ARG A 57 8.00 4.86 2.55
N PRO A 58 7.36 5.49 3.54
CA PRO A 58 7.27 6.94 3.57
C PRO A 58 8.65 7.58 3.56
N LEU A 59 8.76 8.76 2.97
CA LEU A 59 9.97 9.58 3.05
C LEU A 59 10.13 10.05 4.50
N GLU A 60 11.26 9.71 5.12
CA GLU A 60 11.54 10.05 6.53
C GLU A 60 12.65 11.09 6.69
N VAL A 61 13.18 11.62 5.57
CA VAL A 61 14.22 12.65 5.62
C VAL A 61 13.62 14.01 5.95
N SER A 62 14.46 14.90 6.48
CA SER A 62 14.15 16.31 6.63
C SER A 62 14.96 17.12 5.63
N GLU A 63 14.33 18.08 4.96
CA GLU A 63 14.96 18.84 3.87
C GLU A 63 14.72 20.33 4.01
N ARG A 64 15.67 21.14 3.53
CA ARG A 64 15.51 22.60 3.54
C ARG A 64 14.72 23.05 2.32
N LYS A 65 13.72 23.88 2.56
CA LYS A 65 12.98 24.55 1.48
C LYS A 65 13.94 25.42 0.66
N PRO A 66 13.92 25.33 -0.67
CA PRO A 66 14.81 26.14 -1.52
C PRO A 66 14.61 27.65 -1.43
N LEU A 67 13.43 28.11 -1.01
CA LEU A 67 13.03 29.52 -1.08
C LEU A 67 13.33 30.31 0.19
N ASP A 68 13.07 29.74 1.37
CA ASP A 68 13.18 30.42 2.67
C ASP A 68 14.17 29.73 3.64
N GLY A 69 14.67 28.53 3.29
CA GLY A 69 15.62 27.77 4.11
C GLY A 69 15.01 27.03 5.29
N ASP A 70 13.69 27.06 5.44
CA ASP A 70 12.95 26.34 6.48
C ASP A 70 13.16 24.82 6.36
N LEU A 71 13.19 24.13 7.51
CA LEU A 71 13.25 22.67 7.53
C LEU A 71 11.84 22.07 7.40
N ILE A 72 11.63 21.18 6.43
CA ILE A 72 10.46 20.31 6.34
C ILE A 72 10.87 18.92 6.79
N ASP A 73 10.23 18.42 7.84
CA ASP A 73 10.31 17.02 8.23
C ASP A 73 9.19 16.22 7.55
N PHE A 74 9.54 15.42 6.52
CA PHE A 74 8.57 14.59 5.82
C PHE A 74 8.09 13.41 6.68
N GLY A 75 8.93 12.93 7.59
CA GLY A 75 8.63 11.82 8.49
C GLY A 75 7.58 12.19 9.54
N ALA A 76 7.51 13.46 9.93
CA ALA A 76 6.50 14.00 10.84
C ALA A 76 5.14 14.29 10.17
N SER A 77 5.03 14.13 8.86
CA SER A 77 3.77 14.42 8.15
C SER A 77 2.65 13.42 8.48
N GLU A 78 1.40 13.89 8.46
CA GLU A 78 0.22 13.03 8.59
C GLU A 78 0.19 11.93 7.52
N ALA A 79 0.69 12.25 6.32
CA ALA A 79 0.79 11.29 5.22
C ALA A 79 1.75 10.15 5.56
N ALA A 80 2.92 10.45 6.14
CA ALA A 80 3.87 9.44 6.57
C ALA A 80 3.29 8.58 7.70
N ALA A 81 2.70 9.19 8.73
CA ALA A 81 2.07 8.47 9.83
C ALA A 81 0.97 7.51 9.34
N ARG A 82 0.06 8.01 8.49
CA ARG A 82 -1.02 7.21 7.91
C ARG A 82 -0.49 6.04 7.07
N ASN A 83 0.51 6.27 6.23
CA ASN A 83 1.09 5.21 5.40
C ASN A 83 1.77 4.14 6.25
N LYS A 84 2.50 4.51 7.31
CA LYS A 84 3.06 3.55 8.29
C LYS A 84 1.96 2.70 8.92
N SER A 85 0.89 3.33 9.40
CA SER A 85 -0.25 2.61 10.01
C SER A 85 -0.91 1.65 9.03
N LEU A 86 -1.13 2.06 7.78
CA LEU A 86 -1.69 1.20 6.73
C LEU A 86 -0.78 0.01 6.43
N GLN A 87 0.51 0.25 6.23
CA GLN A 87 1.51 -0.78 5.91
C GLN A 87 1.64 -1.79 7.06
N ALA A 88 1.65 -1.31 8.31
CA ALA A 88 1.70 -2.16 9.50
C ALA A 88 0.42 -2.99 9.68
N ALA A 89 -0.75 -2.44 9.32
CA ALA A 89 -2.01 -3.16 9.34
C ALA A 89 -2.06 -4.25 8.25
N LEU A 90 -1.69 -3.92 7.01
CA LEU A 90 -1.66 -4.87 5.89
C LEU A 90 -0.66 -6.00 6.12
N ALA A 91 0.49 -5.74 6.76
CA ALA A 91 1.47 -6.77 7.09
C ALA A 91 0.92 -7.87 8.02
N LYS A 92 -0.16 -7.59 8.76
CA LYS A 92 -0.84 -8.54 9.65
C LYS A 92 -2.01 -9.26 8.98
N GLU A 93 -2.42 -8.83 7.80
CA GLU A 93 -3.54 -9.42 7.08
C GLU A 93 -3.16 -10.79 6.48
N PRO A 94 -4.07 -11.79 6.50
CA PRO A 94 -3.80 -13.09 5.91
C PRO A 94 -3.40 -12.99 4.44
N PHE A 95 -2.42 -13.81 4.03
CA PHE A 95 -1.88 -13.88 2.67
C PHE A 95 -1.14 -12.63 2.16
N PHE A 96 -1.16 -11.49 2.86
CA PHE A 96 -0.43 -10.29 2.43
C PHE A 96 1.09 -10.43 2.68
N ALA A 97 1.88 -10.08 1.68
CA ALA A 97 3.32 -9.88 1.75
C ALA A 97 3.64 -8.49 1.23
N MET A 98 4.15 -7.62 2.11
CA MET A 98 4.62 -6.30 1.72
C MET A 98 5.89 -6.42 0.87
N ARG A 99 5.92 -5.69 -0.25
CA ARG A 99 7.08 -5.52 -1.13
C ARG A 99 7.43 -4.05 -1.15
N PHE A 100 8.40 -3.68 -0.32
CA PHE A 100 8.79 -2.29 -0.16
C PHE A 100 9.81 -1.87 -1.21
N GLY A 101 9.51 -0.79 -1.91
CA GLY A 101 10.49 0.05 -2.59
C GLY A 101 10.99 1.18 -1.68
N GLU A 102 11.95 1.92 -2.19
CA GLU A 102 12.50 3.12 -1.56
C GLU A 102 11.90 4.36 -2.21
N LEU A 103 11.77 5.44 -1.44
CA LEU A 103 11.30 6.73 -1.91
C LEU A 103 12.45 7.73 -1.78
N HIS A 104 12.81 8.37 -2.88
CA HIS A 104 13.82 9.43 -2.94
C HIS A 104 13.14 10.75 -3.27
N LEU A 105 13.59 11.85 -2.67
CA LEU A 105 13.04 13.18 -2.95
C LEU A 105 13.39 13.63 -4.38
N GLU A 106 14.62 13.34 -4.81
CA GLU A 106 15.14 13.62 -6.16
C GLU A 106 15.56 12.27 -6.76
N GLY A 107 14.69 11.71 -7.60
CA GLY A 107 14.88 10.42 -8.26
C GLY A 107 15.58 10.51 -9.60
#